data_AF-W6QXL5-F1
#
_entry.id   AF-W6QXL5-F1
#
_cell.length_a   1.000
_cell.length_b   1.000
_cell.length_c   1.000
_cell.angle_alpha   90.00
_cell.angle_beta   90.00
_cell.angle_gamma   90.00
#
_symmetry.space_group_name_H-M   'P 1'
#
loop_
_entity.id
_entity.type
_entity.pdbx_description
1 polymer ?
#
loop_
_entity_poly.entity_id
_entity_poly.type
_entity_poly.pdbx_seq_one_letter_code
_entity_poly.pdbx_strand_id
1 'polypeptide(L)'
;MLEQYLSYKRELVLLERDLPQMASLDAMRQRETVVQTLRARLFDSETHQAFFAREEGYNRVTLERLTIQYDSTMSAEEKGVAVDRLRASLPEELQQHTARLQAEGASAAQIRQMRQQLVGAEATTRLEALDSQRQSWQRRLDDYITAKAKIQVNEGLSSGDKRAAIEALAAERFDERERLRLDAAEQLAAASKKQ
;
A
#
# COMPACT_ATOMS: atom_id res chain seq x y z
N MET A 1 4.01 20.63 19.28
CA MET A 1 3.51 20.69 17.88
C MET A 1 3.87 22.00 17.15
N LEU A 2 3.27 23.15 17.45
CA LEU A 2 3.57 24.39 16.71
C LEU A 2 5.04 24.83 16.83
N GLU A 3 5.59 24.82 18.05
CA GLU A 3 6.99 25.21 18.29
C GLU A 3 8.00 24.28 17.60
N GLN A 4 7.77 22.96 17.60
CA GLN A 4 8.58 21.97 16.89
C GLN A 4 8.54 22.21 15.37
N TYR A 5 7.36 22.51 14.81
CA TYR A 5 7.22 22.83 13.40
C TYR A 5 7.92 24.13 13.01
N LEU A 6 7.88 25.16 13.87
CA LEU A 6 8.62 26.41 13.67
C LEU A 6 10.14 26.23 13.81
N SER A 7 10.60 25.34 14.71
CA SER A 7 12.01 24.94 14.79
C SER A 7 12.45 24.25 13.52
N TYR A 8 11.66 23.27 13.05
CA TYR A 8 11.88 22.59 11.78
C TYR A 8 12.03 23.57 10.62
N LYS A 9 11.12 24.54 10.47
CA LYS A 9 11.20 25.53 9.39
C LYS A 9 12.46 26.41 9.47
N ARG A 10 12.90 26.82 10.66
CA ARG A 10 14.14 27.58 10.82
C ARG A 10 15.37 26.75 10.47
N GLU A 11 15.46 25.53 10.99
CA GLU A 11 16.60 24.65 10.72
C GLU A 11 16.64 24.20 9.26
N LEU A 12 15.47 24.00 8.62
CA LEU A 12 15.39 23.72 7.19
C LEU A 12 15.93 24.87 6.34
N VAL A 13 15.61 26.13 6.68
CA VAL A 13 16.14 27.30 5.95
C VAL A 13 17.66 27.39 6.07
N LEU A 14 18.22 27.12 7.26
CA LEU A 14 19.67 27.08 7.47
C LEU A 14 20.30 25.94 6.66
N LEU A 15 19.67 24.78 6.65
CA LEU A 15 20.10 23.62 5.91
C LEU A 15 20.11 23.87 4.38
N GLU A 16 19.06 24.49 3.86
CA GLU A 16 18.90 24.81 2.43
C GLU A 16 19.85 25.92 1.97
N ARG A 17 20.31 26.79 2.88
CA ARG A 17 21.35 27.77 2.57
C ARG A 17 22.70 27.09 2.34
N ASP A 18 23.00 26.04 3.11
CA ASP A 18 24.30 25.37 3.11
C ASP A 18 24.35 24.20 2.10
N LEU A 19 23.20 23.77 1.57
CA LEU A 19 23.07 22.81 0.46
C LEU A 19 22.81 23.56 -0.86
N PRO A 20 23.77 23.65 -1.79
CA PRO A 20 23.51 24.27 -3.09
C PRO A 20 22.42 23.49 -3.84
N GLN A 21 21.44 24.23 -4.39
CA GLN A 21 20.40 23.72 -5.31
C GLN A 21 21.06 23.30 -6.64
N MET A 22 21.76 22.17 -6.63
CA MET A 22 22.37 21.60 -7.82
C MET A 22 21.41 20.63 -8.49
N ALA A 23 21.32 20.68 -9.82
CA ALA A 23 20.55 19.74 -10.64
C ALA A 23 21.24 18.36 -10.77
N SER A 24 21.91 17.88 -9.71
CA SER A 24 22.53 16.55 -9.69
C SER A 24 21.71 15.59 -8.83
N LEU A 25 21.58 14.36 -9.30
CA LEU A 25 20.84 13.30 -8.62
C LEU A 25 21.42 12.99 -7.24
N ASP A 26 22.75 13.03 -7.11
CA ASP A 26 23.44 12.81 -5.84
C ASP A 26 23.19 13.95 -4.85
N ALA A 27 23.18 15.21 -5.30
CA ALA A 27 22.81 16.34 -4.44
C ALA A 27 21.34 16.25 -3.99
N MET A 28 20.43 15.79 -4.85
CA MET A 28 19.03 15.58 -4.49
C MET A 28 18.89 14.46 -3.44
N ARG A 29 19.60 13.33 -3.60
CA ARG A 29 19.60 12.25 -2.58
C ARG A 29 20.19 12.74 -1.26
N GLN A 30 21.34 13.43 -1.30
CA GLN A 30 21.97 13.96 -0.10
C GLN A 30 21.03 14.93 0.62
N ARG A 31 20.38 15.84 -0.10
CA ARG A 31 19.40 16.76 0.49
C ARG A 31 18.27 16.00 1.17
N GLU A 32 17.69 15.00 0.51
CA GLU A 32 16.61 14.18 1.07
C GLU A 32 17.06 13.49 2.37
N THR A 33 18.23 12.85 2.38
CA THR A 33 18.77 12.19 3.58
C THR A 33 18.97 13.16 4.75
N VAL A 34 19.50 14.35 4.49
CA VAL A 34 19.76 15.32 5.55
C VAL A 34 18.44 15.90 6.11
N VAL A 35 17.46 16.15 5.25
CA VAL A 35 16.11 16.59 5.68
C VAL A 35 15.41 15.51 6.50
N GLN A 36 15.46 14.24 6.08
CA GLN A 36 14.90 13.12 6.85
C GLN A 36 15.56 12.99 8.23
N THR A 37 16.90 13.11 8.28
CA THR A 37 17.65 13.07 9.53
C THR A 37 17.27 14.22 10.47
N LEU A 38 17.09 15.43 9.92
CA LEU A 38 16.62 16.59 10.69
C LEU A 38 15.23 16.32 11.28
N ARG A 39 14.30 15.79 10.48
CA ARG A 39 12.94 15.45 10.95
C ARG A 39 12.96 14.39 12.04
N ALA A 40 13.71 13.31 11.88
CA ALA A 40 13.84 12.25 12.86
C ALA A 40 14.47 12.71 14.20
N ARG A 41 15.22 13.83 14.20
CA ARG A 41 15.75 14.44 15.43
C ARG A 41 14.73 15.34 16.12
N LEU A 42 13.86 16.00 15.37
CA LEU A 42 12.92 17.01 15.87
C LEU A 42 11.55 16.44 16.24
N PHE A 43 11.16 15.32 15.64
CA PHE A 43 9.87 14.69 15.80
C PHE A 43 10.05 13.25 16.33
N ASP A 44 9.16 12.84 17.23
CA ASP A 44 9.03 11.43 17.60
C ASP A 44 8.54 10.59 16.40
N SER A 45 8.66 9.27 16.50
CA SER A 45 8.34 8.37 15.39
C SER A 45 6.90 8.49 14.90
N GLU A 46 5.93 8.71 15.80
CA GLU A 46 4.51 8.80 15.43
C GLU A 46 4.25 10.10 14.66
N THR A 47 4.74 11.22 15.19
CA THR A 47 4.61 12.54 14.56
C THR A 47 5.39 12.62 13.25
N HIS A 48 6.60 12.06 13.18
CA HIS A 48 7.40 12.00 11.96
C HIS A 48 6.63 11.24 10.87
N GLN A 49 6.12 10.06 11.23
CA GLN A 49 5.36 9.25 10.30
C GLN A 49 4.09 9.96 9.80
N ALA A 50 3.32 10.57 10.71
CA ALA A 50 2.10 11.30 10.37
C ALA A 50 2.37 12.49 9.43
N PHE A 51 3.39 13.30 9.70
CA PHE A 51 3.65 14.54 8.96
C PHE A 51 4.40 14.34 7.64
N PHE A 52 5.40 13.44 7.60
CA PHE A 52 6.39 13.46 6.52
C PHE A 52 6.47 12.18 5.69
N ALA A 53 5.99 11.03 6.18
CA ALA A 53 6.19 9.77 5.46
C ALA A 53 5.56 9.77 4.05
N ARG A 54 4.49 10.55 3.81
CA ARG A 54 3.92 10.73 2.47
C ARG A 54 4.91 11.40 1.52
N GLU A 55 5.52 12.50 1.96
CA GLU A 55 6.49 13.25 1.17
C GLU A 55 7.77 12.42 0.96
N GLU A 56 8.27 11.79 2.02
CA GLU A 56 9.51 10.98 1.97
C GLU A 56 9.34 9.73 1.11
N GLY A 57 8.17 9.08 1.16
CA GLY A 57 7.82 7.98 0.25
C GLY A 57 7.80 8.43 -1.22
N TYR A 58 7.19 9.57 -1.50
CA TYR A 58 7.16 10.14 -2.85
C TYR A 58 8.55 10.52 -3.36
N ASN A 59 9.35 11.20 -2.55
CA ASN A 59 10.70 11.62 -2.91
C ASN A 59 11.59 10.40 -3.17
N ARG A 60 11.52 9.37 -2.33
CA ARG A 60 12.28 8.12 -2.50
C ARG A 60 11.99 7.44 -3.84
N VAL A 61 10.73 7.20 -4.16
CA VAL A 61 10.33 6.56 -5.43
C VAL A 61 10.77 7.40 -6.63
N THR A 62 10.65 8.72 -6.53
CA THR A 62 11.07 9.66 -7.58
C THR A 62 12.58 9.59 -7.79
N LEU A 63 13.36 9.62 -6.72
CA LEU A 63 14.83 9.55 -6.77
C LEU A 63 15.32 8.20 -7.29
N GLU A 64 14.69 7.10 -6.90
CA GLU A 64 15.03 5.76 -7.41
C GLU A 64 14.74 5.63 -8.91
N ARG A 65 13.59 6.14 -9.37
CA ARG A 65 13.26 6.16 -10.80
C ARG A 65 14.27 6.99 -11.60
N LEU A 66 14.61 8.18 -11.11
CA LEU A 66 15.63 9.03 -11.74
C LEU A 66 16.98 8.33 -11.75
N THR A 67 17.35 7.66 -10.65
CA THR A 67 18.59 6.88 -10.56
C THR A 67 18.68 5.86 -11.67
N ILE A 68 17.63 5.04 -11.85
CA ILE A 68 17.58 4.03 -12.91
C ILE A 68 17.65 4.69 -14.30
N GLN A 69 16.96 5.81 -14.50
CA GLN A 69 16.92 6.49 -15.79
C GLN A 69 18.29 7.05 -16.21
N TYR A 70 18.99 7.69 -15.28
CA TYR A 70 20.26 8.38 -15.54
C TYR A 70 21.51 7.53 -15.29
N ASP A 71 21.36 6.28 -14.85
CA ASP A 71 22.49 5.36 -14.71
C ASP A 71 23.10 5.06 -16.10
N SER A 72 24.35 5.46 -16.31
CA SER A 72 25.09 5.24 -17.56
C SER A 72 25.69 3.84 -17.65
N THR A 73 25.71 3.08 -16.55
CA THR A 73 26.23 1.72 -16.49
C THR A 73 25.20 0.66 -16.86
N MET A 74 23.92 1.03 -16.87
CA MET A 74 22.81 0.14 -17.21
C MET A 74 22.42 0.23 -18.68
N SER A 75 22.23 -0.93 -19.32
CA SER A 75 21.58 -1.07 -20.63
C SER A 75 20.09 -0.70 -20.57
N ALA A 76 19.46 -0.53 -21.74
CA ALA A 76 18.04 -0.23 -21.82
C ALA A 76 17.17 -1.35 -21.22
N GLU A 77 17.59 -2.60 -21.42
CA GLU A 77 16.94 -3.80 -20.90
C GLU A 77 17.05 -3.89 -19.37
N GLU A 78 18.24 -3.64 -18.82
CA GLU A 78 18.46 -3.62 -17.36
C GLU A 78 17.66 -2.50 -16.69
N LYS A 79 17.56 -1.33 -17.33
CA LYS A 79 16.70 -0.23 -16.86
C LYS A 79 15.24 -0.63 -16.83
N GLY A 80 14.75 -1.32 -17.87
CA GLY A 80 13.40 -1.85 -17.93
C GLY A 80 13.08 -2.77 -16.75
N VAL A 81 13.95 -3.76 -16.50
CA VAL A 81 13.81 -4.70 -15.37
C VAL A 81 13.85 -3.98 -14.02
N ALA A 82 14.72 -2.99 -13.85
CA ALA A 82 14.81 -2.24 -12.60
C ALA A 82 13.57 -1.36 -12.36
N VAL A 83 13.03 -0.71 -13.40
CA VAL A 83 11.76 0.03 -13.32
C VAL A 83 10.59 -0.88 -12.98
N ASP A 84 10.55 -2.09 -13.55
CA ASP A 84 9.49 -3.06 -13.25
C ASP A 84 9.60 -3.59 -11.82
N ARG A 85 10.82 -3.84 -11.32
CA ARG A 85 11.04 -4.20 -9.91
C ARG A 85 10.62 -3.09 -8.96
N LEU A 86 10.96 -1.83 -9.26
CA LEU A 86 10.51 -0.66 -8.52
C LEU A 86 8.98 -0.56 -8.53
N ARG A 87 8.34 -0.83 -9.67
CA ARG A 87 6.88 -0.89 -9.76
C ARG A 87 6.27 -2.05 -8.97
N ALA A 88 7.00 -3.15 -8.80
CA ALA A 88 6.57 -4.32 -8.04
C ALA A 88 6.80 -4.19 -6.52
N SER A 89 7.68 -3.29 -6.04
CA SER A 89 7.82 -2.96 -4.62
C SER A 89 6.80 -1.91 -4.15
N LEU A 90 6.36 -1.05 -5.06
CA LEU A 90 5.30 -0.06 -4.83
C LEU A 90 3.96 -0.60 -4.28
N PRO A 91 3.43 -1.80 -4.61
CA PRO A 91 2.11 -2.25 -4.17
C PRO A 91 1.95 -2.38 -2.65
N GLU A 92 2.99 -2.79 -1.92
CA GLU A 92 2.92 -2.94 -0.46
C GLU A 92 2.98 -1.58 0.23
N GLU A 93 3.89 -0.70 -0.21
CA GLU A 93 3.97 0.67 0.29
C GLU A 93 2.71 1.47 -0.06
N LEU A 94 2.17 1.31 -1.28
CA LEU A 94 0.91 1.90 -1.69
C LEU A 94 -0.26 1.43 -0.83
N GLN A 95 -0.26 0.16 -0.40
CA GLN A 95 -1.29 -0.36 0.51
C GLN A 95 -1.17 0.30 1.89
N GLN A 96 0.03 0.37 2.46
CA GLN A 96 0.25 1.03 3.76
C GLN A 96 -0.10 2.51 3.71
N HIS A 97 0.32 3.23 2.67
CA HIS A 97 0.00 4.65 2.49
C HIS A 97 -1.49 4.88 2.22
N THR A 98 -2.15 4.00 1.45
CA THR A 98 -3.61 4.08 1.25
C THR A 98 -4.35 3.86 2.56
N ALA A 99 -4.01 2.81 3.32
CA ALA A 99 -4.65 2.50 4.60
C ALA A 99 -4.51 3.64 5.61
N ARG A 100 -3.33 4.28 5.65
CA ARG A 100 -3.11 5.44 6.51
C ARG A 100 -3.91 6.66 6.08
N LEU A 101 -3.94 6.98 4.78
CA LEU A 101 -4.77 8.07 4.26
C LEU A 101 -6.25 7.84 4.54
N GLN A 102 -6.73 6.60 4.44
CA GLN A 102 -8.10 6.25 4.81
C GLN A 102 -8.35 6.46 6.31
N ALA A 103 -7.40 6.06 7.17
CA ALA A 103 -7.49 6.31 8.61
C ALA A 103 -7.46 7.82 8.95
N GLU A 104 -6.74 8.63 8.17
CA GLU A 104 -6.71 10.09 8.25
C GLU A 104 -7.95 10.77 7.63
N GLY A 105 -8.91 10.01 7.11
CA GLY A 105 -10.16 10.52 6.53
C GLY A 105 -10.03 11.08 5.11
N ALA A 106 -8.97 10.73 4.37
CA ALA A 106 -8.77 11.17 3.00
C ALA A 106 -9.87 10.68 2.07
N SER A 107 -10.33 11.57 1.19
CA SER A 107 -11.30 11.24 0.14
C SER A 107 -10.70 10.31 -0.92
N ALA A 108 -11.56 9.56 -1.61
CA ALA A 108 -11.16 8.69 -2.71
C ALA A 108 -10.39 9.44 -3.82
N ALA A 109 -10.72 10.71 -4.06
CA ALA A 109 -10.01 11.56 -5.03
C ALA A 109 -8.56 11.85 -4.61
N GLN A 110 -8.31 12.08 -3.32
CA GLN A 110 -6.95 12.30 -2.79
C GLN A 110 -6.10 11.03 -2.88
N ILE A 111 -6.69 9.88 -2.58
CA ILE A 111 -6.02 8.57 -2.73
C ILE A 111 -5.66 8.32 -4.19
N ARG A 112 -6.58 8.62 -5.12
CA ARG A 112 -6.35 8.49 -6.56
C ARG A 112 -5.24 9.41 -7.05
N GLN A 113 -5.26 10.68 -6.67
CA GLN A 113 -4.23 11.65 -7.06
C GLN A 113 -2.84 11.21 -6.57
N MET A 114 -2.74 10.75 -5.32
CA MET A 114 -1.50 10.20 -4.76
C MET A 114 -1.00 9.00 -5.58
N ARG A 115 -1.88 8.04 -5.91
CA ARG A 115 -1.52 6.88 -6.72
C ARG A 115 -1.06 7.29 -8.12
N GLN A 116 -1.74 8.25 -8.74
CA GLN A 116 -1.35 8.78 -10.06
C GLN A 116 0.04 9.42 -10.03
N GLN A 117 0.41 10.10 -8.96
CA GLN A 117 1.73 10.69 -8.79
C GLN A 117 2.83 9.61 -8.66
N LEU A 118 2.53 8.48 -8.03
CA LEU A 118 3.53 7.41 -7.80
C LEU A 118 3.68 6.45 -8.99
N VAL A 119 2.57 6.04 -9.60
CA VAL A 119 2.56 4.99 -10.63
C VAL A 119 2.08 5.45 -12.00
N GLY A 120 1.56 6.68 -12.12
CA GLY A 120 0.95 7.19 -13.35
C GLY A 120 -0.53 6.82 -13.48
N ALA A 121 -1.24 7.51 -14.38
CA ALA A 121 -2.70 7.37 -14.52
C ALA A 121 -3.16 5.96 -14.90
N GLU A 122 -2.50 5.32 -15.87
CA GLU A 122 -2.86 3.99 -16.37
C GLU A 122 -2.68 2.90 -15.30
N ALA A 123 -1.56 2.95 -14.56
CA ALA A 123 -1.31 2.01 -13.47
C ALA A 123 -2.29 2.22 -12.31
N THR A 124 -2.64 3.46 -11.98
CA THR A 124 -3.66 3.75 -10.96
C THR A 124 -5.01 3.14 -11.33
N THR A 125 -5.45 3.26 -12.59
CA THR A 125 -6.73 2.65 -13.02
C THR A 125 -6.69 1.12 -12.91
N ARG A 126 -5.57 0.47 -13.25
CA ARG A 126 -5.42 -0.97 -13.04
C ARG A 126 -5.48 -1.36 -11.56
N LEU A 127 -4.86 -0.56 -10.69
CA LEU A 127 -4.90 -0.77 -9.23
C LEU A 127 -6.33 -0.59 -8.68
N GLU A 128 -7.06 0.43 -9.13
CA GLU A 128 -8.46 0.65 -8.73
C GLU A 128 -9.38 -0.50 -9.15
N ALA A 129 -9.15 -1.08 -10.34
CA ALA A 129 -9.86 -2.28 -10.78
C ALA A 129 -9.53 -3.49 -9.89
N LEU A 130 -8.26 -3.67 -9.53
CA LEU A 130 -7.84 -4.75 -8.63
C LEU A 130 -8.43 -4.58 -7.21
N ASP A 131 -8.45 -3.37 -6.69
CA ASP A 131 -9.05 -3.05 -5.38
C ASP A 131 -10.55 -3.36 -5.37
N SER A 132 -11.25 -3.02 -6.47
CA SER A 132 -12.67 -3.32 -6.63
C SER A 132 -12.93 -4.83 -6.67
N GLN A 133 -12.09 -5.59 -7.37
CA GLN A 133 -12.17 -7.06 -7.39
C GLN A 133 -11.90 -7.65 -6.00
N ARG A 134 -10.90 -7.15 -5.28
CA ARG A 134 -10.59 -7.59 -3.90
C ARG A 134 -11.73 -7.30 -2.94
N GLN A 135 -12.34 -6.11 -3.00
CA GLN A 135 -13.51 -5.80 -2.17
C GLN A 135 -14.73 -6.65 -2.51
N SER A 136 -14.96 -6.96 -3.79
CA SER A 136 -16.02 -7.87 -4.20
C SER A 136 -15.78 -9.29 -3.70
N TRP A 137 -14.53 -9.78 -3.81
CA TRP A 137 -14.11 -11.06 -3.26
C TRP A 137 -14.32 -11.12 -1.74
N GLN A 138 -13.86 -10.11 -1.01
CA GLN A 138 -13.98 -10.06 0.45
C GLN A 138 -15.44 -10.11 0.90
N ARG A 139 -16.33 -9.34 0.26
CA ARG A 139 -17.77 -9.39 0.55
C ARG A 139 -18.35 -10.79 0.31
N ARG A 140 -18.03 -11.42 -0.83
CA ARG A 140 -18.47 -12.80 -1.13
C ARG A 140 -17.97 -13.79 -0.09
N LEU A 141 -16.73 -13.63 0.38
CA LEU A 141 -16.13 -14.46 1.42
C LEU A 141 -16.83 -14.28 2.78
N ASP A 142 -17.10 -13.05 3.19
CA ASP A 142 -17.78 -12.76 4.46
C ASP A 142 -19.22 -13.31 4.46
N ASP A 143 -19.94 -13.14 3.35
CA ASP A 143 -21.27 -13.71 3.14
C ASP A 143 -21.22 -15.25 3.21
N TYR A 144 -20.24 -15.86 2.55
CA TYR A 144 -20.04 -17.31 2.54
C TYR A 144 -19.75 -17.85 3.95
N ILE A 145 -18.83 -17.24 4.69
CA ILE A 145 -18.50 -17.65 6.07
C ILE A 145 -19.74 -17.58 6.97
N THR A 146 -20.54 -16.52 6.81
CA THR A 146 -21.78 -16.33 7.58
C THR A 146 -22.82 -17.42 7.23
N ALA A 147 -22.99 -17.73 5.95
CA ALA A 147 -23.92 -18.78 5.50
C ALA A 147 -23.45 -20.18 5.92
N LYS A 148 -22.15 -20.47 5.81
CA LYS A 148 -21.53 -21.72 6.28
C LYS A 148 -21.75 -21.93 7.77
N ALA A 149 -21.57 -20.90 8.59
CA ALA A 149 -21.82 -20.97 10.04
C ALA A 149 -23.27 -21.35 10.35
N LYS A 150 -24.25 -20.79 9.61
CA LYS A 150 -25.68 -21.15 9.76
C LYS A 150 -25.95 -22.62 9.45
N ILE A 151 -25.31 -23.17 8.41
CA ILE A 151 -25.43 -24.60 8.07
C ILE A 151 -24.83 -25.48 9.17
N GLN A 152 -23.67 -25.08 9.72
CA GLN A 152 -22.98 -25.85 10.75
C GLN A 152 -23.78 -25.99 12.05
N VAL A 153 -24.47 -24.92 12.48
CA VAL A 153 -25.28 -24.92 13.71
C VAL A 153 -26.68 -25.49 13.51
N ASN A 154 -27.08 -25.86 12.30
CA ASN A 154 -28.39 -26.44 12.04
C ASN A 154 -28.46 -27.88 12.60
N GLU A 155 -29.24 -28.08 13.67
CA GLU A 155 -29.39 -29.39 14.33
C GLU A 155 -30.22 -30.39 13.51
N GLY A 156 -31.00 -29.92 12.53
CA GLY A 156 -31.83 -30.75 11.65
C GLY A 156 -31.08 -31.41 10.49
N LEU A 157 -29.79 -31.09 10.29
CA LEU A 157 -28.95 -31.68 9.24
C LEU A 157 -27.96 -32.69 9.83
N SER A 158 -27.82 -33.84 9.17
CA SER A 158 -26.74 -34.78 9.49
C SER A 158 -25.37 -34.17 9.15
N SER A 159 -24.30 -34.75 9.68
CA SER A 159 -22.92 -34.32 9.34
C SER A 159 -22.60 -34.49 7.85
N GLY A 160 -23.24 -35.45 7.17
CA GLY A 160 -23.15 -35.63 5.72
C GLY A 160 -23.87 -34.53 4.95
N ASP A 161 -25.10 -34.22 5.35
CA ASP A 161 -25.91 -33.19 4.69
C ASP A 161 -25.31 -31.79 4.88
N LYS A 162 -24.72 -31.52 6.05
CA LYS A 162 -23.97 -30.29 6.32
C LYS A 162 -22.80 -30.13 5.34
N ARG A 163 -22.02 -31.19 5.09
CA ARG A 163 -20.91 -31.15 4.13
C ARG A 163 -21.41 -30.89 2.71
N ALA A 164 -22.41 -31.64 2.27
CA ALA A 164 -22.99 -31.46 0.93
C ALA A 164 -23.55 -30.04 0.72
N ALA A 165 -24.23 -29.48 1.73
CA ALA A 165 -24.76 -28.12 1.67
C ALA A 165 -23.65 -27.05 1.62
N ILE A 166 -22.56 -27.24 2.35
CA ILE A 166 -21.40 -26.32 2.32
C ILE A 166 -20.68 -26.39 0.96
N GLU A 167 -20.50 -27.59 0.40
CA GLU A 167 -19.92 -27.77 -0.93
C GLU A 167 -20.77 -27.13 -2.04
N ALA A 168 -22.10 -27.33 -1.98
CA ALA A 168 -23.02 -26.69 -2.91
C ALA A 168 -22.98 -25.15 -2.80
N LEU A 169 -22.94 -24.62 -1.58
CA LEU A 169 -22.81 -23.19 -1.32
C LEU A 169 -21.49 -22.64 -1.88
N ALA A 170 -20.38 -23.35 -1.71
CA ALA A 170 -19.09 -22.96 -2.27
C ALA A 170 -19.12 -23.00 -3.80
N ALA A 171 -19.78 -24.00 -4.39
CA ALA A 171 -19.90 -24.15 -5.84
C ALA A 171 -20.79 -23.08 -6.49
N GLU A 172 -21.84 -22.63 -5.80
CA GLU A 172 -22.70 -21.52 -6.26
C GLU A 172 -21.97 -20.18 -6.22
N ARG A 173 -21.14 -19.98 -5.18
CA ARG A 173 -20.57 -18.68 -4.87
C ARG A 173 -19.17 -18.46 -5.42
N PHE A 174 -18.46 -19.50 -5.83
CA PHE A 174 -17.06 -19.44 -6.27
C PHE A 174 -16.79 -20.36 -7.45
N ASP A 175 -15.99 -19.87 -8.40
CA ASP A 175 -15.49 -20.71 -9.50
C ASP A 175 -14.47 -21.75 -9.00
N GLU A 176 -14.08 -22.67 -9.88
CA GLU A 176 -13.20 -23.78 -9.52
C GLU A 176 -11.83 -23.33 -9.01
N ARG A 177 -11.25 -22.26 -9.57
CA ARG A 177 -9.96 -21.70 -9.13
C ARG A 177 -10.09 -20.95 -7.82
N GLU A 178 -11.21 -20.24 -7.64
CA GLU A 178 -11.55 -19.54 -6.42
C GLU A 178 -11.79 -20.50 -5.25
N ARG A 179 -12.39 -21.68 -5.49
CA ARG A 179 -12.58 -22.71 -4.47
C ARG A 179 -11.26 -23.28 -3.95
N LEU A 180 -10.23 -23.39 -4.78
CA LEU A 180 -8.91 -23.88 -4.36
C LEU A 180 -8.24 -22.98 -3.31
N ARG A 181 -8.51 -21.68 -3.35
CA ARG A 181 -7.97 -20.70 -2.39
C ARG A 181 -8.92 -20.39 -1.23
N LEU A 182 -10.11 -20.97 -1.21
CA LEU A 182 -11.16 -20.62 -0.26
C LEU A 182 -10.77 -21.02 1.18
N ASP A 183 -10.20 -22.21 1.37
CA ASP A 183 -9.78 -22.69 2.70
C ASP A 183 -8.71 -21.79 3.33
N ALA A 184 -7.68 -21.42 2.55
CA ALA A 184 -6.64 -20.48 2.99
C ALA A 184 -7.23 -19.08 3.30
N ALA A 185 -8.19 -18.62 2.50
CA ALA A 185 -8.86 -17.34 2.72
C ALA A 185 -9.72 -17.35 4.00
N GLU A 186 -10.40 -18.45 4.30
CA GLU A 186 -11.15 -18.63 5.55
C GLU A 186 -10.22 -18.60 6.78
N GLN A 187 -9.07 -19.27 6.71
CA GLN A 187 -8.08 -19.27 7.80
C GLN A 187 -7.51 -17.87 8.06
N LEU A 188 -7.18 -17.12 7.01
CA LEU A 188 -6.72 -15.73 7.13
C LEU A 188 -7.81 -14.83 7.73
N ALA A 189 -9.06 -14.95 7.26
CA ALA A 189 -10.18 -14.18 7.82
C ALA A 189 -10.44 -14.49 9.30
N ALA A 190 -10.27 -15.75 9.72
CA ALA A 190 -10.37 -16.15 11.11
C ALA A 190 -9.23 -15.62 11.99
N ALA A 191 -8.01 -15.51 11.44
CA ALA A 191 -6.86 -14.94 12.12
C ALA A 191 -7.02 -13.42 12.35
N SER A 192 -7.51 -12.70 11.34
CA SER A 192 -7.73 -11.25 11.42
C SER A 192 -8.86 -10.84 12.37
N LYS A 193 -9.81 -11.73 12.69
CA LYS A 193 -10.88 -11.50 13.68
C LYS A 193 -10.45 -11.73 15.14
N LYS A 194 -9.28 -12.30 15.38
CA LYS A 194 -8.74 -12.58 16.72
C LYS A 194 -7.77 -11.51 17.24
N GLN A 195 -7.41 -10.54 16.41
CA GLN A 195 -6.63 -9.35 16.75
C GLN A 195 -7.57 -8.18 17.03
#